data_AF-A0A8T4VSL8-F1
#
_entry.id   AF-A0A8T4VSL8-F1
#
_cell.length_a   1.000
_cell.length_b   1.000
_cell.length_c   1.000
_cell.angle_alpha   90.00
_cell.angle_beta   90.00
_cell.angle_gamma   90.00
#
_symmetry.space_group_name_H-M   'P 1'
#
loop_
_entity.id
_entity.type
_entity.pdbx_description
1 polymer ?
#
loop_
_entity_poly.entity_id
_entity_poly.type
_entity_poly.pdbx_seq_one_letter_code
_entity_poly.pdbx_strand_id
1 'polypeptide(L)'
;MNRRGYLYLLFIGAVIVLAAFLLFMRGGGDDEAEARMVISDWDPLVDVEVIFRIDRIRTLDFQRGESPLYAMDVTIGGRTIEGVGAWGGIDAYPRWRHVQDVDDGEENVTVTVRLYEIVGDEQVEADISPGQGTGRGQTLHLTYSLRTGRWWGDDRLHDKNGLGHVSGAEDGSLDENDCELWFSIYQTDADGDRLTWYEETYIYGTDPAVDNTGDDMDGDGVPIEWEDTWGYSPLRADNHSTLDPDGDGIQNTEEYRMAFWRADPFRQDVFVEVDYMENQFFGHTTLPEYSKQKVISAFSRQNIMLHVDDGLMGGGGEVLPFEKFYTPEKLAAYYDQFFLHDGAEAWREDVFRYAVMAYYTIEGKRNVAGYSYWHDRTDQFNSFVVARRAIKNYRFTPMARDTATASLFMHELGHTLGLFWHTYNGIDNTTNIYPWLSGWDIYENYRSCMNYRYAWGLIDYSDGSHGEGDFDDWSRVDPAFFETQFFAEPPIIL
;
A
#
# COMPACT_ATOMS: atom_id res chain seq x y z
N MET A 1 63.36 4.91 -57.40
CA MET A 1 63.50 5.78 -56.21
C MET A 1 64.30 5.04 -55.14
N ASN A 2 65.33 5.66 -54.57
CA ASN A 2 66.33 5.02 -53.69
C ASN A 2 65.76 4.66 -52.31
N ARG A 3 66.29 3.60 -51.66
CA ARG A 3 65.95 3.14 -50.29
C ARG A 3 65.96 4.25 -49.21
N ARG A 4 66.70 5.34 -49.42
CA ARG A 4 66.70 6.53 -48.54
C ARG A 4 65.41 7.35 -48.62
N GLY A 5 64.70 7.34 -49.75
CA GLY A 5 63.42 8.04 -49.92
C GLY A 5 62.26 7.38 -49.16
N TYR A 6 62.25 6.03 -49.07
CA TYR A 6 61.26 5.29 -48.28
C TYR A 6 61.40 5.54 -46.78
N LEU A 7 62.62 5.64 -46.27
CA LEU A 7 62.88 5.98 -44.86
C LEU A 7 62.45 7.42 -44.53
N TYR A 8 62.63 8.37 -45.45
CA TYR A 8 62.13 9.74 -45.28
C TYR A 8 60.60 9.82 -45.32
N LEU A 9 59.94 9.09 -46.21
CA LEU A 9 58.47 9.03 -46.27
C LEU A 9 57.87 8.34 -45.04
N LEU A 10 58.49 7.27 -44.55
CA LEU A 10 58.07 6.59 -43.31
C LEU A 10 58.28 7.48 -42.07
N PHE A 11 59.37 8.25 -42.02
CA PHE A 11 59.64 9.18 -40.92
C PHE A 11 58.67 10.36 -40.91
N ILE A 12 58.37 10.94 -42.08
CA ILE A 12 57.37 12.02 -42.21
C ILE A 12 55.96 11.50 -41.87
N GLY A 13 55.61 10.29 -42.33
CA GLY A 13 54.35 9.65 -41.96
C GLY A 13 54.22 9.40 -40.45
N ALA A 14 55.28 8.92 -39.81
CA ALA A 14 55.30 8.70 -38.36
C ALA A 14 55.20 10.01 -37.57
N VAL A 15 55.84 11.10 -38.02
CA VAL A 15 55.74 12.41 -37.38
C VAL A 15 54.34 13.02 -37.54
N ILE A 16 53.68 12.81 -38.68
CA ILE A 16 52.30 13.28 -38.90
C ILE A 16 51.31 12.49 -38.03
N VAL A 17 51.47 11.17 -37.92
CA VAL A 17 50.63 10.34 -37.04
C VAL A 17 50.87 10.68 -35.58
N LEU A 18 52.12 10.93 -35.15
CA LEU A 18 52.43 11.36 -33.79
C LEU A 18 51.90 12.77 -33.50
N ALA A 19 51.94 13.69 -34.46
CA ALA A 19 51.38 15.03 -34.32
C ALA A 19 49.84 15.02 -34.29
N ALA A 20 49.20 14.15 -35.09
CA ALA A 20 47.76 13.93 -35.04
C ALA A 20 47.33 13.24 -33.73
N PHE A 21 48.12 12.30 -33.22
CA PHE A 21 47.89 11.66 -31.92
C PHE A 21 48.12 12.63 -30.76
N LEU A 22 49.12 13.52 -30.86
CA LEU A 22 49.34 14.59 -29.89
C LEU A 22 48.26 15.68 -29.98
N LEU A 23 47.71 15.97 -31.17
CA LEU A 23 46.56 16.86 -31.33
C LEU A 23 45.25 16.22 -30.82
N PHE A 24 45.09 14.90 -30.98
CA PHE A 24 43.98 14.13 -30.41
C PHE A 24 44.08 14.07 -28.87
N MET A 25 45.29 13.84 -28.33
CA MET A 25 45.56 13.87 -26.89
C MET A 25 45.53 15.29 -26.29
N ARG A 26 45.68 16.34 -27.11
CA ARG A 26 45.62 17.76 -26.70
C ARG A 26 44.26 18.41 -26.98
N GLY A 27 43.40 17.74 -27.75
CA GLY A 27 41.98 18.05 -27.94
C GLY A 27 41.07 17.29 -26.98
N GLY A 28 41.62 16.50 -26.06
CA GLY A 28 40.90 15.89 -24.93
C GLY A 28 40.92 16.77 -23.68
N GLY A 29 40.91 18.08 -23.89
CA GLY A 29 40.83 19.10 -22.85
C GLY A 29 39.68 20.05 -23.17
N ASP A 30 38.50 19.48 -23.42
CA ASP A 30 37.29 20.22 -23.12
C ASP A 30 37.23 20.26 -21.58
N ASP A 31 37.79 21.33 -21.04
CA ASP A 31 37.20 21.99 -19.88
C ASP A 31 35.78 22.42 -20.29
N GLU A 32 34.88 21.46 -20.53
CA GLU A 32 33.48 21.66 -20.17
C GLU A 32 33.50 21.69 -18.66
N ALA A 33 33.83 22.88 -18.13
CA ALA A 33 33.09 23.33 -16.97
C ALA A 33 31.63 23.18 -17.39
N GLU A 34 31.00 22.06 -16.98
CA GLU A 34 29.56 21.97 -16.91
C GLU A 34 29.15 23.29 -16.29
N ALA A 35 28.56 24.17 -17.09
CA ALA A 35 27.98 25.38 -16.59
C ALA A 35 26.84 24.88 -15.71
N ARG A 36 27.13 24.63 -14.43
CA ARG A 36 26.10 24.41 -13.43
C ARG A 36 25.25 25.65 -13.51
N MET A 37 24.08 25.51 -14.11
CA MET A 37 23.08 26.54 -14.13
C MET A 37 22.82 26.88 -12.67
N VAL A 38 23.25 28.07 -12.24
CA VAL A 38 22.98 28.55 -10.90
C VAL A 38 21.55 29.06 -10.96
N ILE A 39 20.62 28.21 -10.56
CA ILE A 39 19.22 28.59 -10.34
C ILE A 39 19.21 29.35 -9.01
N SER A 40 18.81 30.61 -9.07
CA SER A 40 18.67 31.47 -7.89
C SER A 40 17.24 31.55 -7.38
N ASP A 41 16.32 30.92 -8.11
CA ASP A 41 14.88 30.96 -7.93
C ASP A 41 14.30 29.71 -8.62
N TRP A 42 13.80 28.76 -7.83
CA TRP A 42 13.32 27.47 -8.32
C TRP A 42 11.96 27.56 -9.03
N ASP A 43 11.21 28.64 -8.84
CA ASP A 43 10.01 28.94 -9.62
C ASP A 43 9.85 30.47 -9.79
N PRO A 44 10.26 31.03 -10.93
CA PRO A 44 10.16 32.47 -11.16
C PRO A 44 8.73 32.98 -11.40
N LEU A 45 7.71 32.11 -11.44
CA LEU A 45 6.31 32.49 -11.65
C LEU A 45 5.58 32.78 -10.34
N VAL A 46 6.00 32.16 -9.24
CA VAL A 46 5.38 32.28 -7.91
C VAL A 46 6.43 32.47 -6.81
N ASP A 47 5.97 32.81 -5.61
CA ASP A 47 6.79 32.74 -4.38
C ASP A 47 6.54 31.35 -3.81
N VAL A 48 7.55 30.49 -3.74
CA VAL A 48 7.38 29.07 -3.45
C VAL A 48 7.03 28.88 -1.98
N GLU A 49 5.82 28.39 -1.73
CA GLU A 49 5.43 27.87 -0.42
C GLU A 49 5.40 26.34 -0.49
N VAL A 50 6.01 25.67 0.50
CA VAL A 50 5.90 24.22 0.66
C VAL A 50 4.69 23.90 1.53
N ILE A 51 3.90 22.93 1.08
CA ILE A 51 2.67 22.48 1.71
C ILE A 51 2.83 21.06 2.23
N PHE A 52 2.67 20.88 3.54
CA PHE A 52 2.50 19.57 4.15
C PHE A 52 1.01 19.31 4.38
N ARG A 53 0.44 18.29 3.73
CA ARG A 53 -0.95 17.88 3.89
C ARG A 53 -1.03 16.52 4.56
N ILE A 54 -1.83 16.42 5.61
CA ILE A 54 -2.16 15.19 6.32
C ILE A 54 -3.59 14.76 5.98
N ASP A 55 -3.75 13.51 5.59
CA ASP A 55 -5.04 12.95 5.20
C ASP A 55 -5.62 11.98 6.24
N ARG A 56 -4.77 11.14 6.84
CA ARG A 56 -5.19 10.06 7.74
C ARG A 56 -4.18 9.82 8.87
N ILE A 57 -4.68 9.53 10.06
CA ILE A 57 -3.92 9.05 11.24
C ILE A 57 -4.59 7.78 11.73
N ARG A 58 -3.82 6.74 12.04
CA ARG A 58 -4.35 5.48 12.55
C ARG A 58 -3.49 4.92 13.67
N THR A 59 -4.10 4.31 14.68
CA THR A 59 -3.34 3.50 15.66
C THR A 59 -3.31 2.05 15.23
N LEU A 60 -2.15 1.42 15.40
CA LEU A 60 -1.98 0.01 15.10
C LEU A 60 -2.51 -0.88 16.23
N ASP A 61 -2.29 -0.47 17.48
CA ASP A 61 -2.72 -1.20 18.68
C ASP A 61 -3.74 -0.48 19.54
N PHE A 62 -4.97 -0.99 19.44
CA PHE A 62 -6.11 -0.48 20.20
C PHE A 62 -6.98 -1.61 20.75
N GLN A 63 -7.76 -1.28 21.77
CA GLN A 63 -8.84 -2.10 22.30
C GLN A 63 -10.21 -1.65 21.77
N ARG A 64 -11.18 -2.54 21.91
CA ARG A 64 -12.55 -2.30 21.44
C ARG A 64 -13.20 -1.14 22.20
N GLY A 65 -13.52 -0.08 21.45
CA GLY A 65 -14.21 1.10 21.98
C GLY A 65 -13.28 2.20 22.47
N GLU A 66 -11.97 2.04 22.28
CA GLU A 66 -11.03 3.15 22.40
C GLU A 66 -11.30 4.20 21.33
N SER A 67 -10.91 5.43 21.65
CA SER A 67 -11.08 6.61 20.81
C SER A 67 -9.92 7.56 21.14
N PRO A 68 -8.70 7.24 20.69
CA PRO A 68 -7.53 8.08 20.94
C PRO A 68 -7.73 9.47 20.35
N LEU A 69 -6.94 10.43 20.84
CA LEU A 69 -7.02 11.82 20.44
C LEU A 69 -5.61 12.30 20.08
N TYR A 70 -5.41 12.77 18.86
CA TYR A 70 -4.09 13.11 18.34
C TYR A 70 -3.87 14.61 18.19
N ALA A 71 -2.64 15.05 18.44
CA ALA A 71 -2.13 16.35 18.05
C ALA A 71 -0.77 16.19 17.34
N MET A 72 -0.39 17.18 16.55
CA MET A 72 0.81 17.11 15.72
C MET A 72 1.58 18.43 15.72
N ASP A 73 2.91 18.33 15.71
CA ASP A 73 3.80 19.43 15.41
C ASP A 73 4.42 19.21 14.03
N VAL A 74 4.49 20.26 13.22
CA VAL A 74 5.09 20.21 11.87
C VAL A 74 6.11 21.34 11.76
N THR A 75 7.30 21.02 11.27
CA THR A 75 8.33 22.01 10.95
C THR A 75 8.67 21.94 9.47
N ILE A 76 8.59 23.07 8.76
CA ILE A 76 8.98 23.21 7.35
C ILE A 76 9.99 24.35 7.26
N GLY A 77 11.16 24.13 6.65
CA GLY A 77 12.17 25.19 6.48
C GLY A 77 12.65 25.84 7.79
N GLY A 78 12.61 25.10 8.90
CA GLY A 78 12.97 25.61 10.24
C GLY A 78 11.88 26.45 10.95
N ARG A 79 10.66 26.54 10.38
CA ARG A 79 9.50 27.16 11.02
C ARG A 79 8.55 26.07 11.52
N THR A 80 8.19 26.13 12.79
CA THR A 80 7.35 25.11 13.46
C THR A 80 5.96 25.66 13.76
N ILE A 81 4.94 24.86 13.46
CA ILE A 81 3.60 24.98 14.01
C ILE A 81 3.39 23.83 15.01
N GLU A 82 2.99 24.18 16.23
CA GLU A 82 2.83 23.23 17.33
C GLU A 82 1.36 23.01 17.69
N GLY A 83 1.03 21.81 18.18
CA GLY A 83 -0.27 21.48 18.76
C GLY A 83 -1.44 21.54 17.77
N VAL A 84 -1.21 21.19 16.50
CA VAL A 84 -2.27 21.12 15.48
C VAL A 84 -3.21 19.96 15.81
N GLY A 85 -4.52 20.20 15.73
CA GLY A 85 -5.56 19.23 16.08
C GLY A 85 -6.57 19.80 17.09
N ALA A 86 -7.21 19.00 17.94
CA ALA A 86 -7.03 17.56 18.11
C ALA A 86 -7.98 16.71 17.23
N TRP A 87 -7.52 15.56 16.74
CA TRP A 87 -8.29 14.64 15.91
C TRP A 87 -8.53 13.30 16.62
N GLY A 88 -9.76 12.81 16.64
CA GLY A 88 -10.15 11.66 17.47
C GLY A 88 -10.57 10.42 16.69
N GLY A 89 -10.31 9.26 17.26
CA GLY A 89 -10.72 7.95 16.74
C GLY A 89 -9.52 7.05 16.40
N ILE A 90 -9.75 5.74 16.35
CA ILE A 90 -8.71 4.75 16.01
C ILE A 90 -8.24 4.86 14.55
N ASP A 91 -9.07 5.47 13.70
CA ASP A 91 -8.80 5.81 12.30
C ASP A 91 -9.43 7.20 12.06
N ALA A 92 -8.59 8.23 12.00
CA ALA A 92 -8.98 9.62 11.93
C ALA A 92 -8.57 10.23 10.58
N TYR A 93 -9.39 11.15 10.06
CA TYR A 93 -9.16 11.81 8.77
C TYR A 93 -9.04 13.33 8.94
N PRO A 94 -7.87 13.85 9.41
CA PRO A 94 -7.65 15.27 9.63
C PRO A 94 -7.99 16.17 8.45
N ARG A 95 -7.61 15.74 7.23
CA ARG A 95 -7.72 16.52 5.97
C ARG A 95 -7.26 17.96 6.15
N TRP A 96 -6.09 18.11 6.77
CA TRP A 96 -5.51 19.39 7.15
C TRP A 96 -4.23 19.64 6.39
N ARG A 97 -3.86 20.90 6.19
CA ARG A 97 -2.60 21.28 5.57
C ARG A 97 -1.93 22.47 6.26
N HIS A 98 -0.61 22.42 6.32
CA HIS A 98 0.24 23.55 6.65
C HIS A 98 0.86 24.10 5.37
N VAL A 99 0.89 25.42 5.23
CA VAL A 99 1.55 26.12 4.12
C VAL A 99 2.65 26.98 4.74
N GLN A 100 3.86 26.88 4.20
CA GLN A 100 5.02 27.60 4.72
C GLN A 100 5.88 28.14 3.56
N ASP A 101 6.03 29.45 3.53
CA ASP A 101 7.02 30.21 2.76
C ASP A 101 8.45 29.69 3.03
N VAL A 102 9.24 29.48 1.97
CA VAL A 102 10.61 28.90 2.04
C VAL A 102 11.63 29.78 1.31
N ASP A 103 12.91 29.35 1.28
CA ASP A 103 13.97 30.06 0.54
C ASP A 103 14.13 29.42 -0.83
N ASP A 104 13.52 30.03 -1.85
CA ASP A 104 13.45 29.52 -3.22
C ASP A 104 14.79 29.58 -3.96
N GLY A 105 15.84 30.10 -3.32
CA GLY A 105 17.21 30.01 -3.79
C GLY A 105 17.90 28.69 -3.40
N GLU A 106 17.33 27.91 -2.48
CA GLU A 106 17.87 26.63 -2.01
C GLU A 106 16.96 25.49 -2.46
N GLU A 107 17.55 24.45 -3.06
CA GLU A 107 16.77 23.32 -3.60
C GLU A 107 16.04 22.52 -2.52
N ASN A 108 16.67 22.34 -1.36
CA ASN A 108 16.27 21.34 -0.39
C ASN A 108 15.64 21.98 0.85
N VAL A 109 14.39 21.59 1.12
CA VAL A 109 13.61 22.03 2.28
C VAL A 109 13.46 20.88 3.27
N THR A 110 13.92 21.07 4.50
CA THR A 110 13.67 20.09 5.58
C THR A 110 12.22 20.16 6.05
N VAL A 111 11.60 18.99 6.17
CA VAL A 111 10.28 18.80 6.78
C VAL A 111 10.40 17.80 7.93
N THR A 112 9.89 18.15 9.11
CA THR A 112 9.82 17.21 10.24
C THR A 112 8.46 17.20 10.89
N VAL A 113 7.99 16.02 11.31
CA VAL A 113 6.67 15.84 11.92
C VAL A 113 6.79 15.05 13.21
N ARG A 114 6.07 15.48 14.25
CA ARG A 114 5.92 14.75 15.51
C ARG A 114 4.45 14.57 15.81
N LEU A 115 4.05 13.33 16.13
CA LEU A 115 2.68 12.98 16.47
C LEU A 115 2.59 12.66 17.97
N TYR A 116 1.50 13.09 18.60
CA TYR A 116 1.23 12.83 20.00
C TYR A 116 -0.18 12.29 20.18
N GLU A 117 -0.34 11.32 21.05
CA GLU A 117 -1.61 10.97 21.66
C GLU A 117 -1.83 11.79 22.94
N ILE A 118 -3.00 12.41 23.06
CA ILE A 118 -3.42 13.19 24.21
C ILE A 118 -4.12 12.27 25.22
N VAL A 119 -3.46 12.03 26.36
CA VAL A 119 -3.98 11.21 27.45
C VAL A 119 -4.20 12.07 28.69
N GLY A 120 -5.44 12.51 28.89
CA GLY A 120 -5.77 13.45 29.96
C GLY A 120 -5.15 14.83 29.69
N ASP A 121 -4.22 15.25 30.56
CA ASP A 121 -3.47 16.51 30.41
C ASP A 121 -2.04 16.27 29.86
N GLU A 122 -1.67 15.02 29.54
CA GLU A 122 -0.35 14.63 29.04
C GLU A 122 -0.36 14.41 27.52
N GLN A 123 0.77 14.73 26.87
CA GLN A 123 1.04 14.37 25.48
C GLN A 123 2.06 13.22 25.48
N VAL A 124 1.65 12.08 24.95
CA VAL A 124 2.48 10.89 24.79
C VAL A 124 2.90 10.84 23.33
N GLU A 125 4.20 10.82 23.03
CA GLU A 125 4.69 10.69 21.67
C GLU A 125 4.24 9.36 21.06
N ALA A 126 3.73 9.43 19.83
CA ALA A 126 3.45 8.26 19.01
C ALA A 126 4.68 7.91 18.17
N ASP A 127 4.87 6.63 17.89
CA ASP A 127 5.86 6.17 16.92
C ASP A 127 5.26 6.23 15.52
N ILE A 128 5.97 6.91 14.62
CA ILE A 128 5.63 7.10 13.21
C ILE A 128 6.89 7.08 12.32
N SER A 129 8.01 6.55 12.80
CA SER A 129 9.28 6.59 12.05
C SER A 129 9.94 5.20 12.00
N PRO A 130 10.57 4.84 10.86
CA PRO A 130 11.33 3.59 10.75
C PRO A 130 12.63 3.57 11.59
N GLY A 131 12.96 4.64 12.31
CA GLY A 131 14.20 4.77 13.08
C GLY A 131 14.07 4.33 14.53
N GLN A 132 14.90 3.39 15.01
CA GLN A 132 14.84 2.98 16.42
C GLN A 132 15.36 4.02 17.44
N GLY A 133 14.68 4.13 18.59
CA GLY A 133 15.14 4.78 19.82
C GLY A 133 14.51 6.14 20.14
N THR A 134 14.54 6.56 21.41
CA THR A 134 13.95 7.83 21.89
C THR A 134 14.40 9.03 21.05
N GLY A 135 13.44 9.75 20.47
CA GLY A 135 13.64 10.87 19.57
C GLY A 135 13.76 10.50 18.08
N ARG A 136 14.31 9.32 17.74
CA ARG A 136 14.45 8.88 16.34
C ARG A 136 13.23 8.11 15.80
N GLY A 137 12.51 7.35 16.64
CA GLY A 137 11.24 6.68 16.26
C GLY A 137 10.03 7.61 16.28
N GLN A 138 10.14 8.73 16.98
CA GLN A 138 8.99 9.60 17.28
C GLN A 138 8.94 10.85 16.38
N THR A 139 9.94 11.04 15.51
CA THR A 139 10.03 12.19 14.62
C THR A 139 10.27 11.71 13.20
N LEU A 140 9.31 12.02 12.32
CA LEU A 140 9.44 11.84 10.88
C LEU A 140 10.41 12.89 10.32
N HIS A 141 11.45 12.45 9.61
CA HIS A 141 12.45 13.31 8.99
C HIS A 141 12.46 13.19 7.47
N LEU A 142 12.12 14.28 6.79
CA LEU A 142 12.07 14.35 5.32
C LEU A 142 12.86 15.54 4.79
N THR A 143 13.35 15.39 3.56
CA THR A 143 13.92 16.48 2.75
C THR A 143 13.17 16.52 1.44
N TYR A 144 12.54 17.65 1.13
CA TYR A 144 11.77 17.90 -0.08
C TYR A 144 12.62 18.74 -1.06
N SER A 145 12.62 18.37 -2.34
CA SER A 145 13.34 19.09 -3.40
C SER A 145 12.37 19.99 -4.18
N LEU A 146 12.62 21.31 -4.16
CA LEU A 146 11.88 22.29 -4.96
C LEU A 146 12.07 22.10 -6.46
N ARG A 147 13.14 21.38 -6.84
CA ARG A 147 13.51 21.10 -8.23
C ARG A 147 12.68 19.99 -8.86
N THR A 148 12.29 18.99 -8.08
CA THR A 148 11.68 17.77 -8.63
C THR A 148 10.38 17.39 -7.94
N GLY A 149 9.86 18.21 -7.03
CA GLY A 149 8.62 17.92 -6.29
C GLY A 149 8.67 16.67 -5.39
N ARG A 150 9.84 16.05 -5.22
CA ARG A 150 10.02 14.77 -4.53
C ARG A 150 10.63 14.97 -3.16
N TRP A 151 10.43 13.99 -2.28
CA TRP A 151 11.11 13.94 -1.00
C TRP A 151 11.81 12.60 -0.74
N TRP A 152 12.70 12.61 0.25
CA TRP A 152 13.33 11.43 0.79
C TRP A 152 13.65 11.61 2.27
N GLY A 153 13.94 10.49 2.94
CA GLY A 153 14.32 10.46 4.34
C GLY A 153 13.82 9.18 4.96
N ASP A 154 12.96 9.33 5.97
CA ASP A 154 12.22 8.24 6.61
C ASP A 154 11.14 7.66 5.67
N ASP A 155 10.53 8.49 4.81
CA ASP A 155 9.65 8.09 3.71
C ASP A 155 10.28 8.50 2.38
N ARG A 156 10.12 7.67 1.34
CA ARG A 156 10.66 7.92 0.00
C ARG A 156 10.02 7.02 -1.05
N LEU A 157 10.12 7.44 -2.30
CA LEU A 157 9.78 6.60 -3.44
C LEU A 157 10.50 5.23 -3.39
N HIS A 158 9.73 4.14 -3.60
CA HIS A 158 10.16 2.73 -3.51
C HIS A 158 10.56 2.24 -2.10
N ASP A 159 10.08 2.86 -1.02
CA ASP A 159 10.09 2.20 0.28
C ASP A 159 9.03 1.09 0.36
N LYS A 160 9.07 0.29 1.43
CA LYS A 160 8.28 -0.94 1.51
C LYS A 160 6.81 -0.70 1.84
N ASN A 161 6.50 0.44 2.44
CA ASN A 161 5.20 0.78 3.02
C ASN A 161 4.48 1.88 2.19
N GLY A 162 5.13 2.36 1.12
CA GLY A 162 4.57 3.19 0.06
C GLY A 162 4.76 4.68 0.31
N LEU A 163 4.85 5.45 -0.78
CA LEU A 163 5.12 6.88 -0.76
C LEU A 163 4.03 7.67 -0.03
N GLY A 164 4.44 8.57 0.86
CA GLY A 164 3.52 9.42 1.62
C GLY A 164 2.76 8.65 2.70
N HIS A 165 3.34 7.57 3.19
CA HIS A 165 2.85 6.74 4.28
C HIS A 165 4.01 6.35 5.21
N VAL A 166 3.82 6.50 6.51
CA VAL A 166 4.76 6.00 7.53
C VAL A 166 4.03 5.26 8.63
N SER A 167 4.72 4.30 9.25
CA SER A 167 4.20 3.40 10.27
C SER A 167 5.23 3.17 11.37
N GLY A 168 4.82 3.30 12.63
CA GLY A 168 5.68 2.97 13.77
C GLY A 168 6.13 1.50 13.81
N ALA A 169 5.40 0.59 13.17
CA ALA A 169 5.77 -0.82 13.09
C ALA A 169 7.00 -1.11 12.19
N GLU A 170 7.45 -0.15 11.39
CA GLU A 170 8.56 -0.35 10.43
C GLU A 170 9.91 -0.64 11.09
N ASP A 171 10.06 -0.20 12.34
CA ASP A 171 11.28 -0.36 13.10
C ASP A 171 11.40 -1.78 13.73
N GLY A 172 10.31 -2.56 13.68
CA GLY A 172 10.18 -3.92 14.20
C GLY A 172 9.84 -4.03 15.69
N SER A 173 9.70 -2.90 16.39
CA SER A 173 9.14 -2.79 17.73
C SER A 173 7.63 -2.68 17.61
N LEU A 174 6.88 -3.53 18.33
CA LEU A 174 5.41 -3.52 18.32
C LEU A 174 4.83 -3.27 19.72
N ASP A 175 5.69 -2.98 20.69
CA ASP A 175 5.33 -2.74 22.09
C ASP A 175 5.25 -1.22 22.39
N GLU A 176 5.23 -0.38 21.34
CA GLU A 176 5.25 1.09 21.42
C GLU A 176 3.88 1.67 21.10
N ASN A 177 3.76 3.02 21.08
CA ASN A 177 2.53 3.67 20.65
C ASN A 177 2.51 3.82 19.13
N ASP A 178 2.50 2.69 18.44
CA ASP A 178 2.65 2.63 16.98
C ASP A 178 1.43 3.21 16.28
N CYS A 179 1.70 4.21 15.44
CA CYS A 179 0.71 4.88 14.62
C CYS A 179 1.15 4.91 13.17
N GLU A 180 0.17 5.09 12.30
CA GLU A 180 0.37 5.33 10.88
C GLU A 180 -0.08 6.73 10.51
N LEU A 181 0.60 7.30 9.53
CA LEU A 181 0.33 8.63 9.00
C LEU A 181 0.32 8.58 7.47
N TRP A 182 -0.75 9.07 6.85
CA TRP A 182 -0.79 9.32 5.42
C TRP A 182 -0.75 10.81 5.14
N PHE A 183 0.19 11.22 4.31
CA PHE A 183 0.44 12.61 4.00
C PHE A 183 0.77 12.81 2.52
N SER A 184 1.02 14.06 2.15
CA SER A 184 1.59 14.49 0.88
C SER A 184 2.35 15.79 1.11
N ILE A 185 3.45 15.95 0.38
CA ILE A 185 4.22 17.20 0.34
C ILE A 185 4.20 17.68 -1.11
N TYR A 186 3.90 18.96 -1.31
CA TYR A 186 3.91 19.60 -2.62
C TYR A 186 4.21 21.08 -2.43
N GLN A 187 4.46 21.79 -3.52
CA GLN A 187 4.71 23.23 -3.50
C GLN A 187 3.59 24.01 -4.18
N THR A 188 3.55 25.33 -3.98
CA THR A 188 2.74 26.21 -4.81
C THR A 188 3.18 26.06 -6.26
N ASP A 189 2.19 26.05 -7.13
CA ASP A 189 2.30 25.77 -8.54
C ASP A 189 1.32 26.71 -9.26
N ALA A 190 1.77 27.28 -10.37
CA ALA A 190 1.11 28.38 -11.07
C ALA A 190 -0.19 27.94 -11.78
N ASP A 191 -0.26 26.71 -12.27
CA ASP A 191 -1.44 26.17 -12.94
C ASP A 191 -2.13 25.03 -12.17
N GLY A 192 -1.42 24.38 -11.25
CA GLY A 192 -1.98 23.47 -10.25
C GLY A 192 -2.01 22.00 -10.67
N ASP A 193 -1.23 21.60 -11.67
CA ASP A 193 -1.08 20.22 -12.13
C ASP A 193 -0.09 19.38 -11.30
N ARG A 194 0.61 20.02 -10.35
CA ARG A 194 1.60 19.46 -9.41
C ARG A 194 2.95 19.11 -10.01
N LEU A 195 3.23 19.54 -11.23
CA LEU A 195 4.58 19.50 -11.78
C LEU A 195 5.37 20.70 -11.27
N THR A 196 6.67 20.54 -11.05
CA THR A 196 7.49 21.71 -10.71
C THR A 196 7.83 22.51 -11.96
N TRP A 197 7.96 23.84 -11.80
CA TRP A 197 8.42 24.71 -12.87
C TRP A 197 9.70 24.22 -13.57
N TYR A 198 10.62 23.63 -12.79
CA TYR A 198 11.87 23.07 -13.33
C TYR A 198 11.64 21.85 -14.22
N GLU A 199 10.79 20.92 -13.79
CA GLU A 199 10.42 19.74 -14.56
C GLU A 199 9.80 20.14 -15.89
N GLU A 200 8.81 21.01 -15.85
CA GLU A 200 8.12 21.49 -17.03
C GLU A 200 9.06 22.22 -18.00
N THR A 201 9.88 23.14 -17.50
CA THR A 201 10.74 23.98 -18.35
C THR A 201 11.91 23.20 -18.96
N TYR A 202 12.54 22.31 -18.19
CA TYR A 202 13.83 21.71 -18.56
C TYR A 202 13.77 20.20 -18.82
N ILE A 203 12.74 19.50 -18.35
CA ILE A 203 12.61 18.06 -18.49
C ILE A 203 11.52 17.73 -19.51
N TYR A 204 10.29 18.19 -19.29
CA TYR A 204 9.11 17.83 -20.08
C TYR A 204 8.89 18.75 -21.28
N GLY A 205 9.35 20.01 -21.19
CA GLY A 205 9.17 21.00 -22.24
C GLY A 205 7.72 21.49 -22.36
N THR A 206 6.96 21.42 -21.27
CA THR A 206 5.60 21.99 -21.12
C THR A 206 5.68 23.48 -20.78
N ASP A 207 4.52 24.15 -20.70
CA ASP A 207 4.43 25.57 -20.34
C ASP A 207 3.95 25.66 -18.89
N PRO A 208 4.77 26.13 -17.92
CA PRO A 208 4.44 26.17 -16.48
C PRO A 208 3.28 27.07 -16.04
N ALA A 209 2.42 27.45 -16.98
CA ALA A 209 1.22 28.23 -16.75
C ALA A 209 0.00 27.57 -17.42
N VAL A 210 0.14 26.31 -17.83
CA VAL A 210 -0.84 25.51 -18.55
C VAL A 210 -0.92 24.12 -17.91
N ASP A 211 -1.99 23.93 -17.13
CA ASP A 211 -2.34 22.65 -16.49
C ASP A 211 -2.31 21.48 -17.49
N ASN A 212 -1.37 20.56 -17.30
CA ASN A 212 -1.18 19.34 -18.08
C ASN A 212 -1.76 18.09 -17.40
N THR A 213 -2.57 18.23 -16.34
CA THR A 213 -3.20 17.09 -15.65
C THR A 213 -3.96 16.21 -16.63
N GLY A 214 -3.61 14.92 -16.68
CA GLY A 214 -4.26 13.93 -17.53
C GLY A 214 -3.70 13.85 -18.95
N ASP A 215 -2.68 14.64 -19.30
CA ASP A 215 -1.99 14.51 -20.58
C ASP A 215 -1.12 13.24 -20.60
N ASP A 216 -1.32 12.40 -21.61
CA ASP A 216 -0.51 11.21 -21.91
C ASP A 216 0.44 11.56 -23.07
N MET A 217 1.63 12.03 -22.70
CA MET A 217 2.56 12.71 -23.60
C MET A 217 3.27 11.75 -24.57
N ASP A 218 3.42 10.48 -24.19
CA ASP A 218 4.06 9.45 -25.01
C ASP A 218 3.10 8.36 -25.52
N GLY A 219 1.86 8.35 -25.06
CA GLY A 219 0.76 7.54 -25.58
C GLY A 219 0.72 6.12 -25.02
N ASP A 220 1.24 5.88 -23.81
CA ASP A 220 1.32 4.56 -23.20
C ASP A 220 0.17 4.21 -22.24
N GLY A 221 -0.73 5.17 -21.99
CA GLY A 221 -2.00 4.97 -21.31
C GLY A 221 -2.05 5.43 -19.85
N VAL A 222 -0.97 6.02 -19.31
CA VAL A 222 -0.98 6.72 -18.01
C VAL A 222 -0.61 8.20 -18.21
N PRO A 223 -1.05 9.11 -17.33
CA PRO A 223 -0.80 10.54 -17.53
C PRO A 223 0.50 11.03 -16.86
N ILE A 224 0.98 12.19 -17.32
CA ILE A 224 2.21 12.85 -16.90
C ILE A 224 2.35 12.99 -15.39
N GLU A 225 1.30 13.39 -14.66
CA GLU A 225 1.37 13.61 -13.21
C GLU A 225 1.54 12.31 -12.43
N TRP A 226 0.98 11.20 -12.96
CA TRP A 226 1.12 9.88 -12.35
C TRP A 226 2.53 9.34 -12.62
N GLU A 227 2.99 9.41 -13.86
CA GLU A 227 4.34 8.98 -14.22
C GLU A 227 5.42 9.74 -13.44
N ASP A 228 5.28 11.06 -13.33
CA ASP A 228 6.19 11.88 -12.54
C ASP A 228 6.21 11.42 -11.08
N THR A 229 5.03 11.33 -10.43
CA THR A 229 4.92 10.89 -9.03
C THR A 229 5.70 9.59 -8.77
N TRP A 230 5.57 8.62 -9.68
CA TRP A 230 6.14 7.27 -9.54
C TRP A 230 7.51 7.09 -10.19
N GLY A 231 8.12 8.16 -10.73
CA GLY A 231 9.46 8.11 -11.29
C GLY A 231 9.57 7.41 -12.65
N TYR A 232 8.45 7.28 -13.36
CA TYR A 232 8.43 7.01 -14.79
C TYR A 232 8.74 8.30 -15.57
N SER A 233 8.92 8.18 -16.88
CA SER A 233 9.35 9.28 -17.73
C SER A 233 8.22 9.64 -18.69
N PRO A 234 7.53 10.78 -18.51
CA PRO A 234 6.40 11.21 -19.36
C PRO A 234 6.68 11.39 -20.86
N LEU A 235 7.93 11.21 -21.28
CA LEU A 235 8.38 11.36 -22.67
C LEU A 235 8.83 10.02 -23.28
N ARG A 236 8.65 8.91 -22.56
CA ARG A 236 9.18 7.61 -22.95
C ARG A 236 8.23 6.50 -22.49
N ALA A 237 7.44 6.06 -23.45
CA ALA A 237 6.49 4.97 -23.29
C ALA A 237 7.10 3.73 -22.61
N ASP A 238 6.46 3.32 -21.52
CA ASP A 238 6.63 2.06 -20.83
C ASP A 238 5.42 1.14 -21.11
N ASN A 239 5.42 -0.08 -20.57
CA ASN A 239 4.32 -1.03 -20.80
C ASN A 239 3.45 -1.17 -19.55
N HIS A 240 2.86 -0.05 -19.11
CA HIS A 240 2.09 0.03 -17.86
C HIS A 240 0.98 -1.03 -17.75
N SER A 241 0.42 -1.47 -18.88
CA SER A 241 -0.59 -2.56 -18.90
C SER A 241 -0.10 -3.94 -18.47
N THR A 242 1.21 -4.11 -18.22
CA THR A 242 1.82 -5.39 -17.81
C THR A 242 2.85 -5.23 -16.71
N LEU A 243 3.13 -4.00 -16.30
CA LEU A 243 4.12 -3.71 -15.26
C LEU A 243 3.41 -3.84 -13.91
N ASP A 244 3.91 -4.76 -13.09
CA ASP A 244 3.52 -4.99 -11.70
C ASP A 244 4.85 -5.08 -10.90
N PRO A 245 5.43 -3.92 -10.52
CA PRO A 245 6.77 -3.87 -9.92
C PRO A 245 6.87 -4.51 -8.53
N ASP A 246 5.79 -4.51 -7.75
CA ASP A 246 5.70 -5.01 -6.39
C ASP A 246 5.09 -6.42 -6.28
N GLY A 247 4.49 -6.92 -7.37
CA GLY A 247 4.09 -8.30 -7.55
C GLY A 247 2.82 -8.65 -6.79
N ASP A 248 1.88 -7.70 -6.68
CA ASP A 248 0.62 -7.90 -5.96
C ASP A 248 -0.55 -8.30 -6.87
N GLY A 249 -0.30 -8.41 -8.17
CA GLY A 249 -1.28 -8.75 -9.19
C GLY A 249 -2.05 -7.54 -9.73
N ILE A 250 -1.65 -6.31 -9.39
CA ILE A 250 -2.26 -5.07 -9.88
C ILE A 250 -1.25 -4.36 -10.77
N GLN A 251 -1.57 -4.22 -12.05
CA GLN A 251 -0.67 -3.57 -13.00
C GLN A 251 -0.72 -2.05 -12.89
N ASN A 252 0.32 -1.35 -13.35
CA ASN A 252 0.40 0.12 -13.28
C ASN A 252 -0.84 0.85 -13.83
N THR A 253 -1.51 0.31 -14.86
CA THR A 253 -2.76 0.91 -15.37
C THR A 253 -3.94 0.80 -14.40
N GLU A 254 -3.95 -0.24 -13.57
CA GLU A 254 -4.93 -0.46 -12.50
C GLU A 254 -4.55 0.35 -11.26
N GLU A 255 -3.26 0.37 -10.90
CA GLU A 255 -2.70 1.28 -9.89
C GLU A 255 -3.07 2.74 -10.16
N TYR A 256 -2.92 3.19 -11.41
CA TYR A 256 -3.37 4.53 -11.81
C TYR A 256 -4.87 4.74 -11.59
N ARG A 257 -5.71 3.77 -11.97
CA ARG A 257 -7.16 3.84 -11.71
C ARG A 257 -7.45 3.93 -10.21
N MET A 258 -6.62 3.30 -9.40
CA MET A 258 -6.77 3.23 -7.95
C MET A 258 -6.02 4.33 -7.19
N ALA A 259 -5.31 5.23 -7.89
CA ALA A 259 -4.48 6.28 -7.28
C ALA A 259 -5.24 7.19 -6.31
N PHE A 260 -6.53 7.47 -6.56
CA PHE A 260 -7.36 8.25 -5.63
C PHE A 260 -7.47 7.59 -4.24
N TRP A 261 -7.42 6.26 -4.19
CA TRP A 261 -7.43 5.45 -2.97
C TRP A 261 -6.02 5.07 -2.50
N ARG A 262 -4.99 5.73 -3.03
CA ARG A 262 -3.58 5.59 -2.62
C ARG A 262 -2.99 4.21 -2.89
N ALA A 263 -3.38 3.60 -4.01
CA ALA A 263 -2.61 2.51 -4.58
C ALA A 263 -1.19 3.00 -4.93
N ASP A 264 -0.19 2.15 -4.72
CA ASP A 264 1.23 2.44 -4.93
C ASP A 264 1.88 1.29 -5.74
N PRO A 265 2.38 1.55 -6.97
CA PRO A 265 2.94 0.51 -7.84
C PRO A 265 4.24 -0.12 -7.32
N PHE A 266 4.73 0.28 -6.15
CA PHE A 266 5.95 -0.26 -5.53
C PHE A 266 5.70 -0.83 -4.12
N ARG A 267 4.45 -0.88 -3.66
CA ARG A 267 4.05 -1.48 -2.38
C ARG A 267 2.83 -2.37 -2.57
N GLN A 268 2.96 -3.60 -2.08
CA GLN A 268 1.86 -4.57 -2.09
C GLN A 268 0.57 -4.01 -1.51
N ASP A 269 -0.44 -3.92 -2.37
CA ASP A 269 -1.79 -3.52 -2.07
C ASP A 269 -2.73 -4.74 -2.13
N VAL A 270 -3.69 -4.79 -1.22
CA VAL A 270 -4.76 -5.80 -1.23
C VAL A 270 -6.08 -5.07 -1.15
N PHE A 271 -6.87 -5.14 -2.21
CA PHE A 271 -8.20 -4.56 -2.24
C PHE A 271 -9.28 -5.61 -1.96
N VAL A 272 -10.17 -5.30 -1.03
CA VAL A 272 -11.32 -6.14 -0.69
C VAL A 272 -12.58 -5.31 -0.69
N GLU A 273 -13.51 -5.65 -1.57
CA GLU A 273 -14.87 -5.11 -1.53
C GLU A 273 -15.72 -5.90 -0.55
N VAL A 274 -16.46 -5.22 0.31
CA VAL A 274 -17.27 -5.86 1.36
C VAL A 274 -18.73 -5.44 1.26
N ASP A 275 -19.58 -6.42 0.98
CA ASP A 275 -21.03 -6.26 0.97
C ASP A 275 -21.72 -6.85 2.19
N TYR A 276 -22.92 -6.35 2.43
CA TYR A 276 -23.76 -6.70 3.56
C TYR A 276 -25.04 -7.39 3.11
N MET A 277 -25.66 -8.12 4.02
CA MET A 277 -26.88 -8.87 3.76
C MET A 277 -27.99 -8.39 4.65
N GLU A 278 -29.17 -8.13 4.09
CA GLU A 278 -30.37 -7.90 4.89
C GLU A 278 -30.57 -8.99 5.93
N ASN A 279 -31.10 -8.64 7.11
CA ASN A 279 -31.55 -9.63 8.07
C ASN A 279 -33.02 -9.98 7.83
N GLN A 280 -33.42 -11.19 8.25
CA GLN A 280 -34.82 -11.66 8.16
C GLN A 280 -35.88 -10.68 8.71
N PHE A 281 -35.53 -9.85 9.68
CA PHE A 281 -36.49 -9.00 10.40
C PHE A 281 -36.16 -7.50 10.33
N PHE A 282 -34.93 -7.10 10.64
CA PHE A 282 -34.53 -5.69 10.64
C PHE A 282 -33.01 -5.52 10.55
N GLY A 283 -32.58 -4.49 9.82
CA GLY A 283 -31.18 -4.14 9.59
C GLY A 283 -30.48 -5.13 8.66
N HIS A 284 -29.16 -5.03 8.57
CA HIS A 284 -28.31 -5.91 7.79
C HIS A 284 -27.16 -6.43 8.66
N THR A 285 -26.39 -7.37 8.13
CA THR A 285 -25.09 -7.75 8.68
C THR A 285 -24.10 -6.59 8.55
N THR A 286 -22.98 -6.67 9.28
CA THR A 286 -21.93 -5.62 9.23
C THR A 286 -20.56 -6.24 9.44
N LEU A 287 -19.53 -5.55 8.93
CA LEU A 287 -18.14 -5.67 9.35
C LEU A 287 -17.89 -4.61 10.44
N PRO A 288 -17.73 -4.98 11.73
CA PRO A 288 -17.49 -4.00 12.78
C PRO A 288 -16.17 -3.25 12.57
N GLU A 289 -16.14 -1.96 12.91
CA GLU A 289 -14.94 -1.11 12.76
C GLU A 289 -13.72 -1.69 13.47
N TYR A 290 -13.89 -2.18 14.71
CA TYR A 290 -12.84 -2.89 15.44
C TYR A 290 -12.30 -4.09 14.65
N SER A 291 -13.18 -4.83 13.97
CA SER A 291 -12.79 -6.00 13.20
C SER A 291 -11.99 -5.60 11.97
N LYS A 292 -12.52 -4.64 11.19
CA LYS A 292 -11.84 -4.10 10.00
C LYS A 292 -10.44 -3.60 10.34
N GLN A 293 -10.35 -2.71 11.32
CA GLN A 293 -9.09 -2.07 11.68
C GLN A 293 -8.07 -3.07 12.23
N LYS A 294 -8.49 -4.12 12.98
CA LYS A 294 -7.55 -5.15 13.46
C LYS A 294 -6.98 -6.01 12.34
N VAL A 295 -7.76 -6.31 11.30
CA VAL A 295 -7.23 -7.00 10.12
C VAL A 295 -6.24 -6.09 9.39
N ILE A 296 -6.61 -4.82 9.15
CA ILE A 296 -5.69 -3.85 8.52
C ILE A 296 -4.40 -3.71 9.33
N SER A 297 -4.45 -3.64 10.67
CA SER A 297 -3.23 -3.60 11.51
C SER A 297 -2.34 -4.85 11.36
N ALA A 298 -2.92 -6.03 11.12
CA ALA A 298 -2.13 -7.24 10.91
C ALA A 298 -1.32 -7.17 9.60
N PHE A 299 -1.93 -6.65 8.53
CA PHE A 299 -1.27 -6.44 7.24
C PHE A 299 -0.26 -5.28 7.28
N SER A 300 -0.60 -4.16 7.92
CA SER A 300 0.30 -3.01 8.09
C SER A 300 1.64 -3.40 8.75
N ARG A 301 1.62 -4.30 9.74
CA ARG A 301 2.85 -4.81 10.39
C ARG A 301 3.77 -5.59 9.45
N GLN A 302 3.25 -6.03 8.31
CA GLN A 302 3.98 -6.73 7.27
C GLN A 302 4.32 -5.83 6.07
N ASN A 303 4.02 -4.53 6.16
CA ASN A 303 4.12 -3.55 5.06
C ASN A 303 3.25 -3.91 3.85
N ILE A 304 2.12 -4.58 4.07
CA ILE A 304 1.10 -4.82 3.04
C ILE A 304 -0.07 -3.89 3.36
N MET A 305 -0.54 -3.13 2.38
CA MET A 305 -1.64 -2.20 2.58
C MET A 305 -2.97 -2.87 2.23
N LEU A 306 -3.80 -3.07 3.25
CA LEU A 306 -5.14 -3.63 3.06
C LEU A 306 -6.18 -2.51 2.91
N HIS A 307 -6.75 -2.41 1.71
CA HIS A 307 -7.84 -1.53 1.36
C HIS A 307 -9.17 -2.27 1.46
N VAL A 308 -10.09 -1.75 2.28
CA VAL A 308 -11.43 -2.32 2.45
C VAL A 308 -12.46 -1.34 1.91
N ASP A 309 -13.07 -1.69 0.77
CA ASP A 309 -14.20 -0.95 0.22
C ASP A 309 -15.51 -1.42 0.86
N ASP A 310 -15.96 -0.68 1.87
CA ASP A 310 -17.27 -0.85 2.50
C ASP A 310 -18.27 0.23 2.07
N GLY A 311 -18.11 0.78 0.86
CA GLY A 311 -18.90 1.88 0.31
C GLY A 311 -18.09 3.17 0.10
N LEU A 312 -16.76 3.09 0.12
CA LEU A 312 -15.84 4.23 0.10
C LEU A 312 -14.94 4.25 -1.14
N MET A 313 -14.95 3.18 -1.96
CA MET A 313 -14.12 3.05 -3.17
C MET A 313 -14.93 2.80 -4.45
N GLY A 314 -16.11 3.42 -4.52
CA GLY A 314 -16.95 3.44 -5.70
C GLY A 314 -17.86 2.22 -5.88
N GLY A 315 -17.57 1.12 -5.19
CA GLY A 315 -18.46 -0.04 -5.03
C GLY A 315 -18.73 -0.30 -3.54
N GLY A 316 -18.93 -1.56 -3.17
CA GLY A 316 -18.94 -2.02 -1.78
C GLY A 316 -20.04 -1.43 -0.88
N GLY A 317 -20.21 -2.04 0.28
CA GLY A 317 -21.20 -1.62 1.26
C GLY A 317 -22.65 -1.79 0.80
N GLU A 318 -22.88 -2.50 -0.31
CA GLU A 318 -24.22 -2.77 -0.80
C GLU A 318 -24.97 -3.69 0.16
N VAL A 319 -26.29 -3.53 0.22
CA VAL A 319 -27.14 -4.37 1.05
C VAL A 319 -27.88 -5.36 0.17
N LEU A 320 -27.33 -6.56 0.10
CA LEU A 320 -27.82 -7.69 -0.67
C LEU A 320 -29.16 -8.21 -0.10
N PRO A 321 -30.07 -8.74 -0.95
CA PRO A 321 -31.32 -9.33 -0.51
C PRO A 321 -31.11 -10.45 0.51
N PHE A 322 -31.99 -10.56 1.49
CA PHE A 322 -31.86 -11.57 2.55
C PHE A 322 -31.83 -12.99 1.98
N GLU A 323 -30.68 -13.65 2.15
CA GLU A 323 -30.52 -15.08 1.93
C GLU A 323 -30.22 -15.77 3.26
N LYS A 324 -31.10 -16.67 3.67
CA LYS A 324 -30.91 -17.38 4.93
C LYS A 324 -29.64 -18.22 4.93
N PHE A 325 -29.32 -18.83 3.79
CA PHE A 325 -28.10 -19.60 3.54
C PHE A 325 -27.49 -19.10 2.24
N TYR A 326 -26.32 -18.49 2.34
CA TYR A 326 -25.58 -17.94 1.22
C TYR A 326 -24.56 -18.98 0.72
N THR A 327 -25.05 -19.84 -0.17
CA THR A 327 -24.28 -20.95 -0.73
C THR A 327 -23.32 -20.46 -1.83
N PRO A 328 -22.34 -21.27 -2.24
CA PRO A 328 -21.46 -20.92 -3.34
C PRO A 328 -22.21 -20.57 -4.65
N GLU A 329 -23.34 -21.22 -4.93
CA GLU A 329 -24.17 -20.87 -6.10
C GLU A 329 -24.83 -19.48 -5.98
N LYS A 330 -25.13 -19.05 -4.74
CA LYS A 330 -25.64 -17.70 -4.48
C LYS A 330 -24.54 -16.66 -4.58
N LEU A 331 -23.36 -16.96 -4.05
CA LEU A 331 -22.18 -16.12 -4.20
C LEU A 331 -21.87 -15.88 -5.68
N ALA A 332 -21.79 -16.92 -6.50
CA ALA A 332 -21.56 -16.80 -7.94
C ALA A 332 -22.60 -15.91 -8.65
N ALA A 333 -23.89 -16.06 -8.32
CA ALA A 333 -24.94 -15.24 -8.91
C ALA A 333 -24.88 -13.77 -8.48
N TYR A 334 -24.51 -13.51 -7.24
CA TYR A 334 -24.43 -12.15 -6.71
C TYR A 334 -23.12 -11.46 -7.02
N TYR A 335 -22.04 -12.21 -7.26
CA TYR A 335 -20.79 -11.71 -7.79
C TYR A 335 -21.03 -10.99 -9.13
N ASP A 336 -21.70 -11.64 -10.08
CA ASP A 336 -22.06 -11.01 -11.36
C ASP A 336 -23.01 -9.80 -11.17
N GLN A 337 -24.05 -9.97 -10.34
CA GLN A 337 -25.11 -8.97 -10.21
C GLN A 337 -24.71 -7.71 -9.40
N PHE A 338 -23.96 -7.87 -8.31
CA PHE A 338 -23.70 -6.82 -7.33
C PHE A 338 -22.23 -6.39 -7.30
N PHE A 339 -21.28 -7.29 -7.52
CA PHE A 339 -19.87 -6.91 -7.58
C PHE A 339 -19.49 -6.38 -8.96
N LEU A 340 -19.85 -7.12 -10.03
CA LEU A 340 -19.56 -6.70 -11.41
C LEU A 340 -20.68 -5.85 -12.04
N HIS A 341 -21.83 -5.72 -11.37
CA HIS A 341 -23.01 -5.02 -11.87
C HIS A 341 -23.42 -5.42 -13.31
N ASP A 342 -23.60 -6.71 -13.53
CA ASP A 342 -23.91 -7.31 -14.85
C ASP A 342 -22.85 -6.92 -15.92
N GLY A 343 -21.59 -6.77 -15.50
CA GLY A 343 -20.43 -6.43 -16.32
C GLY A 343 -20.15 -4.93 -16.49
N ALA A 344 -20.94 -4.04 -15.88
CA ALA A 344 -20.68 -2.60 -15.91
C ALA A 344 -19.38 -2.23 -15.15
N GLU A 345 -19.07 -2.99 -14.10
CA GLU A 345 -17.90 -2.82 -13.24
C GLU A 345 -16.94 -4.01 -13.36
N ALA A 346 -16.85 -4.62 -14.56
CA ALA A 346 -16.03 -5.82 -14.79
C ALA A 346 -14.57 -5.65 -14.33
N TRP A 347 -14.01 -4.46 -14.51
CA TRP A 347 -12.64 -4.12 -14.09
C TRP A 347 -12.35 -4.33 -12.59
N ARG A 348 -13.39 -4.42 -11.75
CA ARG A 348 -13.19 -4.65 -10.32
C ARG A 348 -12.65 -6.04 -10.05
N GLU A 349 -12.89 -7.02 -10.91
CA GLU A 349 -12.35 -8.37 -10.73
C GLU A 349 -10.82 -8.45 -10.91
N ASP A 350 -10.24 -7.48 -11.61
CA ASP A 350 -8.80 -7.35 -11.84
C ASP A 350 -8.08 -6.72 -10.63
N VAL A 351 -8.81 -6.15 -9.66
CA VAL A 351 -8.22 -5.41 -8.51
C VAL A 351 -8.73 -5.94 -7.17
N PHE A 352 -10.04 -6.15 -7.06
CA PHE A 352 -10.72 -6.42 -5.80
C PHE A 352 -11.02 -7.90 -5.60
N ARG A 353 -10.85 -8.35 -4.36
CA ARG A 353 -11.50 -9.56 -3.84
C ARG A 353 -12.90 -9.22 -3.36
N TYR A 354 -13.88 -10.06 -3.68
CA TYR A 354 -15.26 -9.84 -3.25
C TYR A 354 -15.59 -10.58 -1.95
N ALA A 355 -15.98 -9.85 -0.92
CA ALA A 355 -16.34 -10.38 0.39
C ALA A 355 -17.80 -10.10 0.74
N VAL A 356 -18.52 -11.11 1.23
CA VAL A 356 -19.91 -10.92 1.70
C VAL A 356 -20.05 -11.27 3.18
N MET A 357 -20.54 -10.31 3.95
CA MET A 357 -20.95 -10.52 5.33
C MET A 357 -22.34 -11.18 5.33
N ALA A 358 -22.41 -12.50 5.22
CA ALA A 358 -23.68 -13.21 5.11
C ALA A 358 -24.36 -13.52 6.46
N TYR A 359 -25.61 -13.97 6.41
CA TYR A 359 -26.33 -14.46 7.58
C TYR A 359 -25.80 -15.85 8.02
N TYR A 360 -26.02 -16.89 7.21
CA TYR A 360 -25.36 -18.19 7.30
C TYR A 360 -24.74 -18.54 5.94
N THR A 361 -23.76 -19.44 5.93
CA THR A 361 -23.15 -19.96 4.70
C THR A 361 -23.98 -21.10 4.11
N ILE A 362 -23.88 -22.31 4.69
CA ILE A 362 -24.40 -23.53 4.08
C ILE A 362 -25.54 -24.13 4.92
N GLU A 363 -26.58 -24.64 4.24
CA GLU A 363 -27.66 -25.36 4.90
C GLU A 363 -27.15 -26.60 5.66
N GLY A 364 -27.65 -26.78 6.89
CA GLY A 364 -27.24 -27.91 7.74
C GLY A 364 -25.89 -27.76 8.44
N LYS A 365 -25.03 -26.82 8.03
CA LYS A 365 -23.71 -26.56 8.65
C LYS A 365 -23.67 -25.23 9.41
N ARG A 366 -24.45 -25.12 10.48
CA ARG A 366 -24.59 -23.87 11.27
C ARG A 366 -23.35 -23.46 12.07
N ASN A 367 -22.35 -24.34 12.13
CA ASN A 367 -21.06 -24.13 12.80
C ASN A 367 -19.95 -23.68 11.82
N VAL A 368 -20.23 -23.62 10.52
CA VAL A 368 -19.30 -23.07 9.52
C VAL A 368 -19.60 -21.58 9.41
N ALA A 369 -18.58 -20.77 9.67
CA ALA A 369 -18.71 -19.32 9.77
C ALA A 369 -18.02 -18.55 8.66
N GLY A 370 -17.39 -19.24 7.70
CA GLY A 370 -16.93 -18.68 6.46
C GLY A 370 -16.68 -19.75 5.40
N TYR A 371 -16.42 -19.31 4.18
CA TYR A 371 -15.79 -20.09 3.13
C TYR A 371 -15.24 -19.14 2.05
N SER A 372 -14.23 -19.61 1.34
CA SER A 372 -13.66 -18.97 0.15
C SER A 372 -13.97 -19.80 -1.09
N TYR A 373 -14.24 -19.15 -2.21
CA TYR A 373 -14.73 -19.83 -3.41
C TYR A 373 -14.38 -19.09 -4.69
N TRP A 374 -14.35 -19.83 -5.80
CA TRP A 374 -14.27 -19.29 -7.15
C TRP A 374 -15.69 -19.02 -7.67
N HIS A 375 -15.93 -17.85 -8.24
CA HIS A 375 -17.29 -17.46 -8.65
C HIS A 375 -17.72 -18.14 -9.96
N ASP A 376 -16.79 -18.61 -10.80
CA ASP A 376 -17.08 -19.17 -12.12
C ASP A 376 -16.32 -20.48 -12.44
N ARG A 377 -15.84 -20.70 -13.66
CA ARG A 377 -15.05 -21.90 -14.05
C ARG A 377 -13.57 -21.60 -14.28
N THR A 378 -13.09 -20.43 -13.90
CA THR A 378 -11.67 -20.05 -13.99
C THR A 378 -10.83 -20.70 -12.90
N ASP A 379 -11.48 -21.20 -11.83
CA ASP A 379 -10.82 -21.73 -10.64
C ASP A 379 -9.93 -20.68 -9.95
N GLN A 380 -10.26 -19.39 -10.07
CA GLN A 380 -9.61 -18.27 -9.37
C GLN A 380 -10.28 -17.99 -8.02
N PHE A 381 -9.50 -17.98 -6.94
CA PHE A 381 -9.99 -17.68 -5.60
C PHE A 381 -9.99 -16.17 -5.33
N ASN A 382 -11.03 -15.49 -5.83
CA ASN A 382 -11.17 -14.04 -5.70
C ASN A 382 -12.40 -13.63 -4.87
N SER A 383 -13.07 -14.56 -4.18
CA SER A 383 -14.23 -14.23 -3.36
C SER A 383 -14.36 -15.07 -2.10
N PHE A 384 -14.95 -14.49 -1.05
CA PHE A 384 -15.18 -15.17 0.21
C PHE A 384 -16.38 -14.63 1.00
N VAL A 385 -16.78 -15.39 2.01
CA VAL A 385 -18.00 -15.12 2.79
C VAL A 385 -17.74 -15.30 4.27
N VAL A 386 -18.26 -14.39 5.10
CA VAL A 386 -18.23 -14.50 6.57
C VAL A 386 -19.66 -14.48 7.14
N ALA A 387 -20.09 -15.57 7.78
CA ALA A 387 -21.43 -15.72 8.33
C ALA A 387 -21.58 -15.14 9.75
N ARG A 388 -22.14 -13.93 9.83
CA ARG A 388 -22.32 -13.19 11.09
C ARG A 388 -23.31 -13.85 12.05
N ARG A 389 -24.34 -14.56 11.56
CA ARG A 389 -25.26 -15.27 12.45
C ARG A 389 -24.63 -16.51 13.08
N ALA A 390 -23.78 -17.22 12.34
CA ALA A 390 -22.99 -18.33 12.88
C ALA A 390 -22.11 -17.82 14.03
N ILE A 391 -21.36 -16.73 13.82
CA ILE A 391 -20.53 -16.12 14.85
C ILE A 391 -21.34 -15.77 16.10
N LYS A 392 -22.49 -15.11 15.93
CA LYS A 392 -23.38 -14.72 17.03
C LYS A 392 -23.90 -15.91 17.86
N ASN A 393 -24.00 -17.10 17.27
CA ASN A 393 -24.47 -18.30 17.98
C ASN A 393 -23.40 -18.88 18.93
N TYR A 394 -22.12 -18.72 18.61
CA TYR A 394 -20.99 -19.29 19.38
C TYR A 394 -20.23 -18.26 20.22
N ARG A 395 -20.41 -16.95 19.94
CA ARG A 395 -19.78 -15.84 20.66
C ARG A 395 -20.85 -14.95 21.28
N PHE A 396 -20.86 -14.88 22.62
CA PHE A 396 -21.95 -14.24 23.37
C PHE A 396 -21.70 -12.76 23.70
N THR A 397 -20.44 -12.35 23.84
CA THR A 397 -20.07 -10.95 24.13
C THR A 397 -19.80 -10.17 22.83
N PRO A 398 -20.01 -8.84 22.81
CA PRO A 398 -19.65 -8.02 21.65
C PRO A 398 -18.18 -8.17 21.25
N MET A 399 -17.26 -8.08 22.21
CA MET A 399 -15.82 -8.28 21.97
C MET A 399 -15.52 -9.61 21.28
N ALA A 400 -16.01 -10.73 21.83
CA ALA A 400 -15.71 -12.03 21.25
C ALA A 400 -16.35 -12.24 19.87
N ARG A 401 -17.42 -11.51 19.54
CA ARG A 401 -18.01 -11.52 18.17
C ARG A 401 -17.15 -10.72 17.21
N ASP A 402 -16.68 -9.54 17.62
CA ASP A 402 -15.90 -8.66 16.76
C ASP A 402 -14.50 -9.27 16.53
N THR A 403 -13.87 -9.84 17.56
CA THR A 403 -12.63 -10.63 17.42
C THR A 403 -12.81 -11.83 16.48
N ALA A 404 -13.86 -12.63 16.67
CA ALA A 404 -14.10 -13.77 15.79
C ALA A 404 -14.42 -13.35 14.34
N THR A 405 -14.99 -12.16 14.14
CA THR A 405 -15.27 -11.64 12.79
C THR A 405 -14.00 -11.22 12.09
N ALA A 406 -13.10 -10.53 12.79
CA ALA A 406 -11.78 -10.19 12.26
C ALA A 406 -10.97 -11.44 11.93
N SER A 407 -10.89 -12.38 12.87
CA SER A 407 -10.16 -13.65 12.73
C SER A 407 -10.67 -14.48 11.55
N LEU A 408 -11.99 -14.61 11.40
CA LEU A 408 -12.58 -15.37 10.28
C LEU A 408 -12.52 -14.60 8.96
N PHE A 409 -12.65 -13.27 8.96
CA PHE A 409 -12.46 -12.47 7.75
C PHE A 409 -11.03 -12.63 7.23
N MET A 410 -10.05 -12.52 8.12
CA MET A 410 -8.64 -12.74 7.79
C MET A 410 -8.38 -14.18 7.35
N HIS A 411 -8.95 -15.18 8.02
CA HIS A 411 -8.83 -16.58 7.62
C HIS A 411 -9.28 -16.82 6.16
N GLU A 412 -10.47 -16.32 5.82
CA GLU A 412 -11.00 -16.49 4.47
C GLU A 412 -10.24 -15.65 3.44
N LEU A 413 -9.84 -14.43 3.79
CA LEU A 413 -8.94 -13.62 2.98
C LEU A 413 -7.63 -14.37 2.68
N GLY A 414 -7.09 -15.11 3.64
CA GLY A 414 -5.87 -15.93 3.50
C GLY A 414 -5.94 -16.96 2.37
N HIS A 415 -7.11 -17.54 2.10
CA HIS A 415 -7.28 -18.44 0.96
C HIS A 415 -7.17 -17.71 -0.39
N THR A 416 -7.63 -16.46 -0.47
CA THR A 416 -7.44 -15.62 -1.68
C THR A 416 -5.99 -15.12 -1.82
N LEU A 417 -5.14 -15.40 -0.84
CA LEU A 417 -3.71 -15.06 -0.78
C LEU A 417 -2.81 -16.30 -0.86
N GLY A 418 -3.34 -17.46 -1.28
CA GLY A 418 -2.55 -18.67 -1.49
C GLY A 418 -2.36 -19.59 -0.28
N LEU A 419 -2.99 -19.30 0.87
CA LEU A 419 -2.86 -20.13 2.06
C LEU A 419 -3.88 -21.27 2.07
N PHE A 420 -3.41 -22.51 1.85
CA PHE A 420 -4.26 -23.71 1.81
C PHE A 420 -3.62 -24.89 2.53
N TRP A 421 -4.42 -25.93 2.79
CA TRP A 421 -3.95 -27.19 3.38
C TRP A 421 -2.77 -27.85 2.63
N HIS A 422 -2.63 -27.61 1.31
CA HIS A 422 -1.49 -28.11 0.54
C HIS A 422 -0.23 -27.23 0.69
N THR A 423 -0.39 -25.96 1.05
CA THR A 423 0.70 -25.04 1.42
C THR A 423 1.30 -25.47 2.76
N TYR A 424 0.42 -25.79 3.73
CA TYR A 424 0.80 -26.41 4.99
C TYR A 424 -0.36 -27.21 5.58
N ASN A 425 -0.11 -28.45 5.97
CA ASN A 425 -1.15 -29.38 6.46
C ASN A 425 -1.86 -28.91 7.73
N GLY A 426 -1.35 -27.91 8.46
CA GLY A 426 -2.02 -27.32 9.63
C GLY A 426 -3.18 -26.37 9.28
N ILE A 427 -3.16 -25.82 8.05
CA ILE A 427 -4.23 -24.98 7.51
C ILE A 427 -5.49 -25.83 7.34
N ASP A 428 -6.63 -25.33 7.82
CA ASP A 428 -7.93 -26.00 7.78
C ASP A 428 -7.98 -27.40 8.41
N ASN A 429 -7.02 -27.72 9.26
CA ASN A 429 -6.88 -29.09 9.73
C ASN A 429 -7.94 -29.42 10.79
N THR A 430 -9.00 -30.11 10.36
CA THR A 430 -10.09 -30.55 11.26
C THR A 430 -9.65 -31.44 12.43
N THR A 431 -8.40 -31.93 12.47
CA THR A 431 -7.88 -32.70 13.61
C THR A 431 -7.26 -31.84 14.72
N ASN A 432 -7.25 -30.50 14.59
CA ASN A 432 -6.78 -29.58 15.63
C ASN A 432 -7.91 -28.76 16.30
N ILE A 433 -9.18 -29.05 16.00
CA ILE A 433 -10.32 -28.32 16.57
C ILE A 433 -10.61 -28.63 18.05
N TYR A 434 -10.18 -29.80 18.55
CA TYR A 434 -10.45 -30.24 19.93
C TYR A 434 -9.23 -30.93 20.57
N PRO A 435 -9.03 -30.80 21.89
CA PRO A 435 -7.90 -31.39 22.62
C PRO A 435 -7.68 -32.90 22.51
N TRP A 436 -8.72 -33.65 22.12
CA TRP A 436 -8.65 -35.12 22.01
C TRP A 436 -8.42 -35.62 20.58
N LEU A 437 -8.23 -34.72 19.61
CA LEU A 437 -7.95 -35.05 18.22
C LEU A 437 -6.44 -35.02 17.95
N SER A 438 -5.99 -35.81 16.98
CA SER A 438 -4.56 -36.09 16.75
C SER A 438 -3.72 -34.87 16.39
N GLY A 439 -4.32 -33.84 15.79
CA GLY A 439 -3.61 -32.62 15.37
C GLY A 439 -3.47 -31.59 16.48
N TRP A 440 -4.13 -31.75 17.63
CA TRP A 440 -4.16 -30.72 18.67
C TRP A 440 -2.77 -30.35 19.21
N ASP A 441 -1.96 -31.35 19.55
CA ASP A 441 -0.60 -31.16 20.05
C ASP A 441 0.39 -30.89 18.91
N ILE A 442 0.15 -31.44 17.71
CA ILE A 442 1.02 -31.28 16.53
C ILE A 442 1.04 -29.83 16.06
N TYR A 443 -0.12 -29.18 16.04
CA TYR A 443 -0.30 -27.82 15.52
C TYR A 443 -0.54 -26.80 16.65
N GLU A 444 -0.08 -27.07 17.88
CA GLU A 444 -0.22 -26.12 19.00
C GLU A 444 0.63 -24.87 18.83
N ASN A 445 1.84 -25.03 18.27
CA ASN A 445 2.73 -23.91 18.03
C ASN A 445 2.34 -23.13 16.78
N TYR A 446 1.53 -23.70 15.89
CA TYR A 446 1.04 -23.01 14.70
C TYR A 446 0.02 -21.92 15.04
N ARG A 447 0.49 -20.74 15.43
CA ARG A 447 -0.32 -19.60 15.90
C ARG A 447 -0.78 -18.75 14.74
N SER A 448 -1.78 -19.24 14.04
CA SER A 448 -2.38 -18.57 12.89
C SER A 448 -3.90 -18.66 12.91
N CYS A 449 -4.59 -17.65 12.38
CA CYS A 449 -6.03 -17.75 12.14
C CYS A 449 -6.37 -18.85 11.13
N MET A 450 -5.42 -19.33 10.31
CA MET A 450 -5.58 -20.47 9.39
C MET A 450 -5.69 -21.83 10.13
N ASN A 451 -5.27 -21.89 11.39
CA ASN A 451 -5.41 -23.05 12.25
C ASN A 451 -6.78 -23.03 12.95
N TYR A 452 -7.62 -24.05 12.77
CA TYR A 452 -8.96 -24.06 13.37
C TYR A 452 -8.99 -24.04 14.91
N ARG A 453 -7.87 -24.35 15.58
CA ARG A 453 -7.71 -24.10 17.02
C ARG A 453 -7.81 -22.61 17.39
N TYR A 454 -7.37 -21.72 16.49
CA TYR A 454 -7.22 -20.28 16.72
C TYR A 454 -8.12 -19.41 15.81
N ALA A 455 -8.70 -19.97 14.74
CA ALA A 455 -9.53 -19.31 13.72
C ALA A 455 -10.74 -18.48 14.21
N TRP A 456 -11.04 -18.52 15.51
CA TRP A 456 -12.16 -17.79 16.11
C TRP A 456 -11.73 -16.81 17.20
N GLY A 457 -10.45 -16.46 17.28
CA GLY A 457 -9.89 -15.69 18.39
C GLY A 457 -8.52 -15.06 18.16
N LEU A 458 -7.74 -15.53 17.19
CA LEU A 458 -6.45 -14.93 16.80
C LEU A 458 -6.62 -14.13 15.52
N ILE A 459 -6.22 -12.86 15.51
CA ILE A 459 -6.30 -11.97 14.34
C ILE A 459 -4.87 -11.76 13.84
N ASP A 460 -4.30 -12.81 13.30
CA ASP A 460 -2.98 -12.77 12.66
C ASP A 460 -2.77 -14.05 11.84
N TYR A 461 -1.82 -14.01 10.92
CA TYR A 461 -1.18 -15.22 10.43
C TYR A 461 0.08 -15.51 11.25
N SER A 462 0.63 -16.72 11.12
CA SER A 462 1.87 -17.04 11.82
C SER A 462 3.08 -16.48 11.06
N ASP A 463 4.07 -16.03 11.81
CA ASP A 463 5.41 -15.64 11.36
C ASP A 463 6.46 -16.75 11.56
N GLY A 464 6.03 -17.95 11.99
CA GLY A 464 6.91 -19.09 12.25
C GLY A 464 7.79 -18.98 13.51
N SER A 465 7.56 -17.96 14.36
CA SER A 465 8.42 -17.69 15.52
C SER A 465 8.15 -18.58 16.75
N HIS A 466 7.05 -19.35 16.77
CA HIS A 466 6.59 -20.11 17.94
C HIS A 466 7.17 -21.53 18.06
N GLY A 467 8.23 -21.84 17.31
CA GLY A 467 9.01 -23.06 17.46
C GLY A 467 8.57 -24.22 16.54
N GLU A 468 8.83 -25.47 16.97
CA GLU A 468 8.61 -26.64 16.11
C GLU A 468 7.13 -26.78 15.73
N GLY A 469 6.86 -26.94 14.43
CA GLY A 469 5.51 -27.05 13.89
C GLY A 469 4.80 -25.72 13.67
N ASP A 470 5.45 -24.58 13.91
CA ASP A 470 4.93 -23.28 13.53
C ASP A 470 5.33 -22.95 12.08
N PHE A 471 4.34 -22.78 11.22
CA PHE A 471 4.53 -22.48 9.81
C PHE A 471 4.40 -20.98 9.59
N ASP A 472 5.40 -20.38 8.95
CA ASP A 472 5.40 -18.97 8.58
C ASP A 472 4.47 -18.74 7.38
N ASP A 473 3.20 -18.43 7.69
CA ASP A 473 2.18 -18.09 6.70
C ASP A 473 2.48 -16.76 6.03
N TRP A 474 2.95 -15.76 6.78
CA TRP A 474 3.24 -14.42 6.24
C TRP A 474 4.27 -14.47 5.12
N SER A 475 5.29 -15.32 5.24
CA SER A 475 6.26 -15.55 4.16
C SER A 475 5.67 -16.20 2.89
N ARG A 476 4.42 -16.68 2.95
CA ARG A 476 3.72 -17.38 1.88
C ARG A 476 2.47 -16.66 1.38
N VAL A 477 2.13 -15.52 1.97
CA VAL A 477 1.08 -14.65 1.45
C VAL A 477 1.50 -14.18 0.06
N ASP A 478 0.61 -14.38 -0.89
CA ASP A 478 0.77 -14.00 -2.29
C ASP A 478 -0.42 -13.12 -2.69
N PRO A 479 -0.28 -11.78 -2.66
CA PRO A 479 -1.34 -10.87 -3.07
C PRO A 479 -1.78 -11.06 -4.53
N ALA A 480 -0.92 -11.54 -5.43
CA ALA A 480 -1.28 -11.82 -6.83
C ALA A 480 -2.07 -13.13 -7.01
N PHE A 481 -2.23 -13.92 -5.94
CA PHE A 481 -2.84 -15.25 -6.03
C PHE A 481 -4.27 -15.26 -6.59
N PHE A 482 -5.03 -14.16 -6.43
CA PHE A 482 -6.40 -14.08 -6.94
C PHE A 482 -6.48 -14.16 -8.47
N GLU A 483 -5.40 -13.85 -9.19
CA GLU A 483 -5.29 -14.04 -10.64
C GLU A 483 -4.93 -15.48 -11.03
N THR A 484 -4.43 -16.28 -10.09
CA THR A 484 -3.92 -17.62 -10.35
C THR A 484 -5.04 -18.65 -10.48
N GLN A 485 -4.97 -19.46 -11.54
CA GLN A 485 -5.84 -20.63 -11.70
C GLN A 485 -5.38 -21.77 -10.78
N PHE A 486 -6.15 -22.01 -9.72
CA PHE A 486 -5.76 -22.90 -8.62
C PHE A 486 -5.37 -24.33 -9.05
N PHE A 487 -6.03 -24.89 -10.06
CA PHE A 487 -5.79 -26.25 -10.53
C PHE A 487 -4.90 -26.34 -11.79
N ALA A 488 -4.40 -25.21 -12.30
CA ALA A 488 -3.60 -25.20 -13.53
C ALA A 488 -2.18 -25.77 -13.33
N GLU A 489 -1.61 -25.65 -12.13
CA GLU A 489 -0.31 -26.20 -11.77
C GLU A 489 -0.41 -27.26 -10.66
N PRO A 490 0.41 -28.34 -10.69
CA PRO A 490 0.42 -29.32 -9.62
C PRO A 490 0.87 -28.66 -8.30
N PRO A 491 0.16 -28.88 -7.18
CA PRO A 491 0.46 -28.20 -5.93
C PRO A 491 1.88 -28.55 -5.45
N ILE A 492 2.65 -27.52 -5.08
CA ILE A 492 3.93 -27.70 -4.40
C ILE A 492 3.62 -28.11 -2.95
N ILE A 493 3.65 -29.41 -2.67
CA ILE A 493 3.54 -29.94 -1.31
C ILE A 493 4.89 -29.77 -0.63
N LEU A 494 4.97 -28.94 0.41
CA LEU A 494 6.17 -28.74 1.22
C LEU A 494 6.10 -29.45 2.57
#